data_AF-A0A6P0DT23-F1
#
_entry.id   AF-A0A6P0DT23-F1
#
_cell.length_a   1.000
_cell.length_b   1.000
_cell.length_c   1.000
_cell.angle_alpha   90.00
_cell.angle_beta   90.00
_cell.angle_gamma   90.00
#
_symmetry.space_group_name_H-M   'P 1'
#
loop_
_entity.id
_entity.type
_entity.pdbx_description
1 polymer ?
#
loop_
_entity_poly.entity_id
_entity_poly.type
_entity_poly.pdbx_seq_one_letter_code
_entity_poly.pdbx_strand_id
1 'polypeptide(L)'
;MERIVATAVDLLDAEGVDGLKMRRLADRLGAGAMSLYWHVDNKEEVFDLALDSVLAYRGPPDIVDSRDWRGEIVHLLEDWRASMLRHPWSASLLPRRALGPNILSR
;
A
#
# COMPACT_ATOMS: atom_id res chain seq x y z
N MET A 1 1.87 14.83 -0.51
CA MET A 1 2.01 13.36 -0.51
C MET A 1 0.65 12.68 -0.40
N GLU A 2 -0.13 12.90 0.66
CA GLU A 2 -1.43 12.24 0.90
C GLU A 2 -2.38 12.19 -0.31
N ARG A 3 -2.56 13.31 -1.03
CA ARG A 3 -3.40 13.35 -2.24
C ARG A 3 -2.91 12.42 -3.36
N ILE A 4 -1.59 12.31 -3.55
CA ILE A 4 -0.98 11.43 -4.57
C ILE A 4 -1.30 9.97 -4.21
N VAL A 5 -1.08 9.61 -2.94
CA VAL A 5 -1.32 8.27 -2.42
C VAL A 5 -2.79 7.88 -2.53
N ALA A 6 -3.71 8.74 -2.07
CA ALA A 6 -5.15 8.48 -2.18
C ALA A 6 -5.59 8.28 -3.64
N THR A 7 -5.12 9.14 -4.56
CA THR A 7 -5.47 9.01 -5.98
C THR A 7 -4.86 7.75 -6.62
N ALA A 8 -3.68 7.33 -6.15
CA ALA A 8 -3.06 6.08 -6.59
C ALA A 8 -3.87 4.86 -6.11
N VAL A 9 -4.32 4.84 -4.85
CA VAL A 9 -5.20 3.79 -4.31
C VAL A 9 -6.50 3.71 -5.12
N ASP A 10 -7.16 4.84 -5.39
CA ASP A 10 -8.38 4.88 -6.21
C ASP A 10 -8.17 4.29 -7.62
N LEU A 11 -7.04 4.62 -8.25
CA LEU A 11 -6.69 4.07 -9.57
C LEU A 11 -6.41 2.57 -9.51
N LEU A 12 -5.71 2.12 -8.47
CA LEU A 12 -5.36 0.72 -8.26
C LEU A 12 -6.59 -0.13 -7.93
N ASP A 13 -7.53 0.39 -7.16
CA ASP A 13 -8.80 -0.27 -6.86
C ASP A 13 -9.68 -0.42 -8.11
N ALA A 14 -9.70 0.61 -8.97
CA ALA A 14 -10.53 0.61 -10.17
C ALA A 14 -9.92 -0.19 -11.34
N GLU A 15 -8.60 -0.19 -11.49
CA GLU A 15 -7.93 -0.63 -12.72
C GLU A 15 -6.76 -1.60 -12.48
N GLY A 16 -6.46 -1.93 -11.21
CA GLY A 16 -5.34 -2.78 -10.85
C GLY A 16 -3.97 -2.14 -11.11
N VAL A 17 -2.92 -2.95 -10.91
CA VAL A 17 -1.50 -2.55 -11.02
C VAL A 17 -1.14 -2.01 -12.41
N ASP A 18 -1.77 -2.55 -13.45
CA ASP A 18 -1.52 -2.16 -14.84
C ASP A 18 -2.14 -0.81 -15.21
N GLY A 19 -3.25 -0.45 -14.56
CA GLY A 19 -3.95 0.82 -14.74
C GLY A 19 -3.19 2.04 -14.20
N LEU A 20 -2.34 1.84 -13.20
CA LEU A 20 -1.52 2.93 -12.66
C LEU A 20 -0.39 3.28 -13.63
N LYS A 21 -0.51 4.43 -14.29
CA LYS A 21 0.53 5.07 -15.11
C LYS A 21 0.79 6.47 -14.56
N MET A 22 2.05 6.91 -14.53
CA MET A 22 2.42 8.21 -13.96
C MET A 22 1.67 9.39 -14.60
N ARG A 23 1.49 9.37 -15.92
CA ARG A 23 0.70 10.38 -16.62
C ARG A 23 -0.77 10.39 -16.19
N ARG A 24 -1.40 9.21 -16.10
CA ARG A 24 -2.81 9.08 -15.68
C ARG A 24 -3.02 9.57 -14.24
N LEU A 25 -2.06 9.27 -13.36
CA LEU A 25 -2.04 9.79 -11.99
C LEU A 25 -1.97 11.32 -11.98
N ALA A 26 -1.09 11.92 -12.80
CA ALA A 26 -0.96 13.37 -12.91
C ALA A 26 -2.24 14.02 -13.43
N ASP A 27 -2.82 13.45 -14.49
CA ASP A 27 -4.07 13.91 -15.10
C ASP A 27 -5.20 13.93 -14.06
N ARG A 28 -5.34 12.86 -13.26
CA ARG A 28 -6.37 12.74 -12.22
C ARG A 28 -6.15 13.70 -11.05
N LEU A 29 -4.91 14.13 -10.82
CA LEU A 29 -4.54 15.15 -9.83
C LEU A 29 -4.67 16.59 -10.35
N GLY A 30 -4.95 16.78 -11.65
CA GLY A 30 -4.96 18.09 -12.30
C GLY A 30 -3.58 18.75 -12.36
N ALA A 31 -2.52 17.94 -12.42
CA ALA A 31 -1.13 18.39 -12.34
C ALA A 31 -0.32 17.88 -13.55
N GLY A 32 0.80 18.54 -13.85
CA GLY A 32 1.71 18.06 -14.89
C GLY A 32 2.53 16.85 -14.41
N ALA A 33 2.82 15.89 -15.29
CA ALA A 33 3.61 14.70 -14.92
C ALA A 33 4.96 15.05 -14.25
N MET A 34 5.62 16.11 -14.72
CA MET A 34 6.88 16.59 -14.13
C MET A 34 6.71 17.03 -12.67
N SER A 35 5.54 17.57 -12.28
CA SER A 35 5.26 17.96 -10.90
C SER A 35 5.19 16.78 -9.94
N LEU A 36 4.74 15.61 -10.42
CA LEU A 36 4.74 14.39 -9.59
C LEU A 36 6.15 13.93 -9.26
N TYR A 37 7.08 14.06 -10.21
CA TYR A 37 8.45 13.63 -10.02
C TYR A 37 9.24 14.47 -9.00
N TRP A 38 8.70 15.60 -8.55
CA TRP A 38 9.23 16.35 -7.41
C TRP A 38 8.85 15.73 -6.06
N HIS A 39 7.83 14.86 -6.04
CA HIS A 39 7.32 14.23 -4.84
C HIS A 39 7.64 12.74 -4.77
N VAL A 40 7.78 12.08 -5.92
CA VAL A 40 8.09 10.66 -6.03
C VAL A 40 9.10 10.44 -7.14
N ASP A 41 10.14 9.66 -6.89
CA ASP A 41 11.21 9.34 -7.83
C ASP A 41 10.68 8.54 -9.02
N ASN A 42 9.77 7.59 -8.76
CA ASN A 42 9.29 6.68 -9.78
C ASN A 42 7.95 6.00 -9.42
N LYS A 43 7.45 5.17 -10.35
CA LYS A 43 6.19 4.42 -10.20
C LYS A 43 6.26 3.40 -9.04
N GLU A 44 7.40 2.79 -8.78
CA GLU A 44 7.54 1.82 -7.68
C GLU A 44 7.41 2.50 -6.32
N GLU A 45 7.94 3.72 -6.16
CA GLU A 45 7.73 4.48 -4.92
C GLU A 45 6.25 4.81 -4.70
N VAL A 46 5.50 5.13 -5.76
CA VAL A 46 4.03 5.31 -5.65
C VAL A 46 3.35 4.04 -5.15
N PHE A 47 3.79 2.87 -5.63
CA PHE A 47 3.28 1.60 -5.14
C PHE A 47 3.66 1.33 -3.69
N ASP A 48 4.88 1.67 -3.27
CA ASP A 48 5.33 1.52 -1.90
C ASP A 48 4.47 2.36 -0.96
N LEU A 49 4.28 3.63 -1.31
CA LEU A 49 3.46 4.56 -0.53
C LEU A 49 1.98 4.17 -0.49
N ALA A 50 1.43 3.69 -1.61
CA ALA A 50 0.06 3.18 -1.66
C ALA A 50 -0.09 1.92 -0.78
N LEU A 51 0.86 0.98 -0.88
CA LEU A 51 0.85 -0.24 -0.08
C LEU A 51 0.97 0.04 1.42
N ASP A 52 1.89 0.93 1.79
CA ASP A 52 2.06 1.40 3.17
C ASP A 52 0.75 2.01 3.69
N SER A 53 0.09 2.84 2.89
CA SER A 53 -1.18 3.47 3.30
C SER A 53 -2.33 2.49 3.55
N VAL A 54 -2.43 1.40 2.79
CA VAL A 54 -3.52 0.41 2.94
C VAL A 54 -3.21 -0.68 3.97
N LEU A 55 -1.93 -0.94 4.25
CA LEU A 55 -1.48 -1.89 5.27
C LEU A 55 -1.06 -1.22 6.58
N ALA A 56 -1.20 0.11 6.68
CA ALA A 56 -0.94 0.86 7.90
C ALA A 56 -1.76 0.30 9.05
N TYR A 57 -1.09 -0.44 9.95
CA TYR A 57 -1.71 -1.00 11.13
C TYR A 57 -2.10 0.12 12.08
N ARG A 58 -3.39 0.20 12.42
CA ARG A 58 -3.91 1.26 13.31
C ARG A 58 -3.94 0.87 14.78
N GLY A 59 -3.40 -0.30 15.13
CA GLY A 59 -3.49 -0.85 16.48
C GLY A 59 -4.89 -1.35 16.83
N PRO A 60 -5.03 -2.20 17.85
CA PRO A 60 -6.34 -2.42 18.45
C PRO A 60 -6.78 -1.10 19.12
N PRO A 61 -8.09 -0.78 19.14
CA PRO A 61 -8.57 0.26 20.04
C PRO A 61 -8.17 -0.16 21.46
N ASP A 62 -7.42 0.69 22.15
CA ASP A 62 -6.88 0.49 23.51
C ASP A 62 -7.68 -0.53 24.32
N ILE A 63 -7.07 -1.69 24.63
CA ILE A 63 -7.33 -2.70 25.69
C ILE A 63 -6.77 -4.05 25.18
N VAL A 64 -5.45 -4.17 25.08
CA VAL A 64 -4.80 -5.50 25.14
C VAL A 64 -3.75 -5.37 26.21
N ASP A 65 -3.95 -6.09 27.33
CA ASP A 65 -2.95 -6.26 28.38
C ASP A 65 -1.64 -6.68 27.67
N SER A 66 -0.54 -5.94 27.83
CA SER A 66 0.68 -6.03 26.98
C SER A 66 1.42 -7.39 27.03
N ARG A 67 0.77 -8.41 27.58
CA ARG A 67 1.22 -9.78 27.77
C ARG A 67 0.72 -10.73 26.66
N ASP A 68 -0.26 -10.34 25.85
CA ASP A 68 -0.75 -11.17 24.72
C ASP A 68 -0.25 -10.71 23.35
N TRP A 69 1.07 -10.78 23.18
CA TRP A 69 1.73 -10.51 21.89
C TRP A 69 1.21 -11.42 20.75
N ARG A 70 0.68 -12.61 21.06
CA ARG A 70 0.12 -13.51 20.05
C ARG A 70 -1.20 -12.96 19.53
N GLY A 71 -2.08 -12.50 20.43
CA GLY A 71 -3.31 -11.81 20.06
C GLY A 71 -3.05 -10.57 19.21
N GLU A 72 -2.03 -9.77 19.57
CA GLU A 72 -1.64 -8.58 18.78
C GLU A 72 -1.21 -8.94 17.35
N ILE A 73 -0.42 -10.00 17.17
CA ILE A 73 -0.01 -10.46 15.83
C ILE A 73 -1.20 -11.02 15.04
N VAL A 74 -2.11 -11.76 15.68
CA VAL A 74 -3.31 -12.27 15.00
C VAL A 74 -4.17 -11.11 14.51
N HIS A 75 -4.41 -10.10 15.34
CA HIS A 75 -5.17 -8.90 14.96
C HIS A 75 -4.51 -8.12 13.82
N LEU A 76 -3.18 -7.94 13.88
CA LEU A 76 -2.42 -7.34 12.79
C LEU A 76 -2.64 -8.09 11.46
N LEU A 77 -2.52 -9.42 11.47
CA LEU A 77 -2.68 -10.25 10.28
C LEU A 77 -4.14 -10.26 9.76
N GLU A 78 -5.12 -10.23 10.65
CA GLU A 78 -6.54 -10.12 10.29
C GLU A 78 -6.85 -8.77 9.65
N ASP A 79 -6.31 -7.66 10.19
CA ASP A 79 -6.47 -6.33 9.62
C ASP A 79 -5.81 -6.23 8.24
N TRP A 80 -4.57 -6.73 8.11
CA TRP A 80 -3.90 -6.83 6.81
C TRP A 80 -4.68 -7.66 5.82
N ARG A 81 -5.21 -8.82 6.24
CA ARG A 81 -6.06 -9.65 5.39
C ARG A 81 -7.31 -8.91 4.95
N ALA A 82 -7.98 -8.18 5.85
CA ALA A 82 -9.15 -7.39 5.53
C ALA A 82 -8.83 -6.26 4.54
N SER A 83 -7.71 -5.55 4.73
CA SER A 83 -7.22 -4.54 3.80
C SER A 83 -6.88 -5.12 2.43
N MET A 84 -6.20 -6.26 2.37
CA MET A 84 -5.88 -6.92 1.09
C MET A 84 -7.11 -7.41 0.34
N LEU A 85 -8.18 -7.81 1.05
CA LEU A 85 -9.45 -8.15 0.43
C LEU A 85 -10.20 -6.91 -0.10
N ARG A 86 -10.08 -5.76 0.56
CA ARG A 86 -10.62 -4.48 0.08
C ARG A 86 -9.83 -3.92 -1.10
N HIS A 87 -8.51 -4.12 -1.11
CA HIS A 87 -7.57 -3.62 -2.10
C HIS A 87 -6.79 -4.79 -2.75
N PRO A 88 -7.40 -5.60 -3.64
CA PRO A 88 -6.80 -6.85 -4.11
C PRO A 88 -5.43 -6.72 -4.78
N TRP A 89 -5.13 -5.55 -5.37
CA TRP A 89 -3.83 -5.24 -5.96
C TRP A 89 -2.69 -5.30 -4.93
N SER A 90 -2.95 -5.01 -3.65
CA SER A 90 -1.94 -4.99 -2.60
C SER A 90 -1.29 -6.35 -2.38
N ALA A 91 -2.07 -7.43 -2.45
CA ALA A 91 -1.58 -8.81 -2.33
C ALA A 91 -0.57 -9.19 -3.43
N SER A 92 -0.68 -8.57 -4.63
CA SER A 92 0.25 -8.80 -5.72
C SER A 92 1.58 -8.05 -5.57
N LEU A 93 1.57 -6.94 -4.82
CA LEU A 93 2.75 -6.09 -4.62
C LEU A 93 3.52 -6.47 -3.34
N LEU A 94 2.83 -7.00 -2.33
CA LEU A 94 3.40 -7.32 -1.02
C LEU A 94 4.59 -8.29 -1.08
N PRO A 95 4.58 -9.42 -1.82
CA PRO A 95 5.69 -10.37 -1.80
C PRO A 95 7.02 -9.77 -2.27
N ARG A 96 6.98 -8.85 -3.24
CA ARG A 96 8.19 -8.18 -3.76
C ARG A 96 8.80 -7.19 -2.78
N ARG A 97 8.01 -6.71 -1.81
CA ARG A 97 8.34 -5.59 -0.91
C ARG A 97 8.59 -6.04 0.53
N ALA A 98 7.82 -7.01 1.02
CA ALA A 98 7.88 -7.50 2.40
C ALA A 98 8.85 -8.67 2.58
N LEU A 99 9.14 -9.42 1.51
CA LEU A 99 9.89 -10.66 1.62
C LEU A 99 11.19 -10.48 0.84
N GLY A 100 12.27 -10.18 1.57
CA GLY A 100 13.60 -9.98 1.01
C GLY A 100 14.10 -11.17 0.19
N PRO A 101 15.27 -11.04 -0.47
CA PRO A 101 15.73 -11.99 -1.50
C PRO A 101 15.85 -13.45 -1.05
N ASN A 102 15.91 -13.71 0.26
CA ASN A 102 16.12 -15.03 0.85
C ASN A 102 14.83 -15.81 1.16
N ILE A 103 13.64 -15.24 0.90
CA ILE A 103 12.38 -15.90 1.27
C ILE A 103 12.03 -17.09 0.32
N LEU A 104 12.56 -17.08 -0.90
CA LEU A 104 12.34 -18.11 -1.94
C LEU A 104 13.63 -18.85 -2.31
N SER A 105 14.75 -18.58 -1.64
CA SER A 105 15.96 -19.38 -1.82
C SER A 105 15.71 -20.76 -1.24
N ARG A 106 15.36 -21.71 -2.12
CA ARG A 106 15.52 -23.14 -1.86
C ARG A 106 16.99 -23.52 -2.00
#